data_AF-A0A2E2ETQ0-F1
#
_entry.id   AF-A0A2E2ETQ0-F1
#
_cell.length_a   1.000
_cell.length_b   1.000
_cell.length_c   1.000
_cell.angle_alpha   90.00
_cell.angle_beta   90.00
_cell.angle_gamma   90.00
#
_symmetry.space_group_name_H-M   'P 1'
#
loop_
_entity.id
_entity.type
_entity.pdbx_description
1 polymer ?
#
loop_
_entity_poly.entity_id
_entity_poly.type
_entity_poly.pdbx_seq_one_letter_code
_entity_poly.pdbx_strand_id
1 'polypeptide(L)'
;MTAFSCKEAYPTYNDPIPKHNSLKVASKFVKETRVINVWTPPTYEQSQDSFPVLYMPDGGIKEDFPHIANTLADLIAANKIPPFILVGIENTER
;
A
#
# COMPACT_ATOMS: atom_id res chain seq x y z
N MET A 1 25.88 14.18 -30.41
CA MET A 1 24.59 14.20 -29.70
C MET A 1 24.50 12.92 -28.91
N THR A 2 24.80 12.97 -27.62
CA THR A 2 24.81 11.80 -26.74
C THR A 2 23.58 11.93 -25.85
N ALA A 3 22.56 11.12 -26.11
CA ALA A 3 21.38 11.06 -25.27
C ALA A 3 21.74 10.31 -23.98
N PHE A 4 21.73 11.00 -22.86
CA PHE A 4 21.78 10.38 -21.54
C PHE A 4 20.41 9.74 -21.27
N SER A 5 20.32 8.42 -21.48
CA SER A 5 19.20 7.63 -21.00
C SER A 5 19.34 7.47 -19.49
N CYS A 6 18.66 8.31 -18.71
CA CYS A 6 18.44 8.04 -17.29
C CYS A 6 17.53 6.81 -17.18
N LYS A 7 18.12 5.62 -16.96
CA LYS A 7 17.41 4.55 -16.27
C LYS A 7 17.44 4.91 -14.79
N GLU A 8 16.39 5.57 -14.29
CA GLU A 8 16.17 5.62 -12.85
C GLU A 8 15.89 4.18 -12.41
N ALA A 9 16.84 3.58 -11.70
CA ALA A 9 16.59 2.33 -11.00
C ALA A 9 15.73 2.69 -9.79
N TYR A 10 14.41 2.51 -9.91
CA TYR A 10 13.49 2.66 -8.79
C TYR A 10 13.97 1.73 -7.64
N PRO A 11 14.07 2.24 -6.41
CA PRO A 11 14.50 1.43 -5.28
C PRO A 11 13.51 0.27 -5.11
N THR A 12 13.97 -0.96 -5.33
CA THR A 12 13.19 -2.15 -5.03
C THR A 12 13.35 -2.45 -3.55
N TYR A 13 12.34 -2.08 -2.74
CA TYR A 13 12.32 -2.44 -1.32
C TYR A 13 11.88 -3.91 -1.15
N ASN A 14 12.82 -4.76 -0.71
CA ASN A 14 12.54 -6.16 -0.35
C ASN A 14 12.01 -6.24 1.09
N ASP A 15 10.98 -5.46 1.40
CA ASP A 15 10.36 -5.49 2.71
C ASP A 15 9.53 -6.77 2.89
N PRO A 16 9.46 -7.31 4.12
CA PRO A 16 8.56 -8.41 4.41
C PRO A 16 7.12 -7.98 4.12
N ILE A 17 6.40 -8.78 3.36
CA ILE A 17 5.00 -8.49 3.03
C ILE A 17 4.18 -8.66 4.32
N PRO A 18 3.55 -7.59 4.85
CA PRO A 18 2.75 -7.69 6.07
C PRO A 18 1.46 -8.47 5.81
N LYS A 19 0.87 -9.02 6.87
CA LYS A 19 -0.46 -9.64 6.79
C LYS A 19 -1.47 -8.60 6.28
N HIS A 20 -2.10 -8.87 5.15
CA HIS A 20 -3.05 -7.98 4.50
C HIS A 20 -4.11 -8.82 3.76
N ASN A 21 -5.21 -8.17 3.38
CA ASN A 21 -6.21 -8.75 2.50
C ASN A 21 -6.00 -8.22 1.08
N SER A 22 -6.18 -9.08 0.07
CA SER A 22 -6.13 -8.68 -1.34
C SER A 22 -7.47 -8.96 -2.01
N LEU A 23 -8.03 -7.96 -2.68
CA LEU A 23 -9.34 -7.98 -3.30
C LEU A 23 -9.21 -7.65 -4.79
N LYS A 24 -10.04 -8.28 -5.63
CA LYS A 24 -10.18 -7.89 -7.04
C LYS A 24 -11.50 -7.16 -7.24
N VAL A 25 -11.43 -5.92 -7.72
CA VAL A 25 -12.59 -5.06 -7.93
C VAL A 25 -12.74 -4.77 -9.43
N ALA A 26 -13.87 -5.18 -10.01
CA ALA A 26 -14.25 -4.76 -11.36
C ALA A 26 -14.73 -3.29 -11.31
N SER A 27 -13.89 -2.37 -11.77
CA SER A 27 -14.20 -0.94 -11.72
C SER A 27 -15.05 -0.53 -12.92
N LYS A 28 -16.23 0.05 -12.62
CA LYS A 28 -17.13 0.60 -13.65
C LYS A 28 -16.58 1.88 -14.30
N PHE A 29 -15.75 2.64 -13.57
CA PHE A 29 -15.25 3.93 -14.02
C PHE A 29 -14.07 3.78 -14.98
N VAL A 30 -13.11 2.90 -14.66
CA VAL A 30 -11.93 2.65 -15.51
C VAL A 30 -12.06 1.41 -16.39
N LYS A 31 -13.18 0.67 -16.28
CA LYS A 31 -13.53 -0.50 -17.12
C LYS A 31 -12.49 -1.63 -17.07
N GLU A 32 -11.83 -1.81 -15.94
CA GLU A 32 -10.83 -2.86 -15.71
C GLU A 32 -10.95 -3.44 -14.30
N THR A 33 -10.34 -4.61 -14.09
CA THR A 33 -10.20 -5.22 -12.75
C THR A 33 -8.98 -4.66 -12.05
N ARG A 34 -9.18 -3.99 -10.92
CA ARG A 34 -8.10 -3.50 -10.04
C ARG A 34 -7.83 -4.51 -8.93
N VAL A 35 -6.55 -4.67 -8.57
CA VAL A 35 -6.14 -5.36 -7.35
C VAL A 35 -6.00 -4.32 -6.24
N ILE A 36 -6.69 -4.57 -5.12
CA ILE A 36 -6.72 -3.69 -3.96
C ILE A 36 -6.13 -4.45 -2.77
N ASN A 37 -5.08 -3.92 -2.17
CA ASN A 37 -4.45 -4.47 -0.98
C ASN A 37 -4.87 -3.65 0.24
N VAL A 38 -5.31 -4.32 1.31
CA VAL A 38 -5.83 -3.67 2.51
C VAL A 38 -5.05 -4.18 3.72
N TRP A 39 -4.31 -3.29 4.35
CA TRP A 39 -3.65 -3.53 5.62
C TRP A 39 -4.39 -2.79 6.73
N THR A 40 -4.61 -3.47 7.86
CA THR A 40 -5.28 -2.93 9.03
C THR A 40 -4.32 -2.88 10.21
N PRO A 41 -4.43 -1.89 11.10
CA PRO A 41 -3.54 -1.79 12.24
C PRO A 41 -3.77 -2.96 13.21
N PRO A 42 -2.78 -3.32 14.05
CA PRO A 42 -2.89 -4.46 14.97
C PRO A 42 -4.08 -4.40 15.93
N THR A 43 -4.56 -3.19 16.25
CA THR A 43 -5.68 -2.94 17.16
C THR A 43 -7.06 -3.03 16.49
N TYR A 44 -7.12 -3.29 15.18
CA TYR A 44 -8.35 -3.24 14.39
C TYR A 44 -9.39 -4.27 14.84
N GLU A 45 -8.99 -5.51 15.14
CA GLU A 45 -9.93 -6.58 15.51
C GLU A 45 -10.53 -6.39 16.91
N GLN A 46 -9.87 -5.63 17.80
CA GLN A 46 -10.30 -5.43 19.18
C GLN A 46 -11.01 -4.09 19.41
N SER A 47 -11.06 -3.22 18.40
CA SER A 47 -11.65 -1.88 18.50
C SER A 47 -12.98 -1.81 17.74
N GLN A 48 -13.90 -0.99 18.26
CA GLN A 48 -15.11 -0.57 17.55
C GLN A 48 -15.00 0.87 17.02
N ASP A 49 -13.81 1.47 17.15
CA ASP A 49 -13.57 2.84 16.73
C ASP A 49 -13.47 2.95 15.21
N SER A 50 -13.67 4.16 14.71
CA SER A 50 -13.43 4.48 13.30
C SER A 50 -11.96 4.79 13.07
N PHE A 51 -11.37 4.17 12.05
CA PHE A 51 -9.99 4.44 11.64
C PHE A 51 -9.96 5.30 10.38
N PRO A 52 -9.08 6.30 10.31
CA PRO A 52 -8.80 6.99 9.05
C PRO A 52 -8.23 6.01 8.02
N VAL A 53 -8.60 6.23 6.75
CA VAL A 53 -8.17 5.39 5.62
C VAL A 53 -7.19 6.18 4.76
N LEU A 54 -5.99 5.63 4.60
CA LEU A 54 -4.97 6.13 3.68
C LEU A 54 -5.05 5.35 2.37
N TYR A 55 -5.48 6.03 1.30
CA TYR A 55 -5.48 5.47 -0.06
C TYR A 55 -4.15 5.76 -0.75
N MET A 56 -3.54 4.74 -1.33
CA MET A 56 -2.23 4.81 -1.95
C MET A 56 -2.29 4.26 -3.38
N PRO A 57 -2.15 5.12 -4.40
CA PRO A 57 -1.78 4.70 -5.76
C PRO A 57 -0.44 3.96 -5.75
N ASP A 58 -0.19 3.09 -6.73
CA ASP A 58 1.02 2.25 -6.79
C ASP A 58 1.20 1.39 -5.51
N GLY A 59 0.06 0.91 -5.00
CA GLY A 59 -0.04 0.11 -3.78
C GLY A 59 -0.09 -1.39 -3.99
N GLY A 60 0.58 -1.89 -5.02
CA GLY A 60 0.81 -3.30 -5.29
C GLY A 60 1.81 -3.94 -4.33
N ILE A 61 1.73 -5.27 -4.18
CA ILE A 61 2.66 -6.04 -3.32
C ILE A 61 4.11 -5.95 -3.81
N LYS A 62 4.31 -5.72 -5.11
CA LYS A 62 5.63 -5.53 -5.74
C LYS A 62 5.99 -4.05 -5.95
N GLU A 63 5.21 -3.16 -5.36
CA GLU A 63 5.36 -1.71 -5.41
C GLU A 63 5.59 -1.23 -3.96
N ASP A 64 5.08 -0.07 -3.56
CA ASP A 64 5.41 0.54 -2.28
C ASP A 64 4.59 0.00 -1.10
N PHE A 65 3.62 -0.88 -1.34
CA PHE A 65 2.71 -1.34 -0.29
C PHE A 65 3.39 -2.02 0.91
N PRO A 66 4.30 -2.98 0.73
CA PRO A 66 4.99 -3.59 1.88
C PRO A 66 5.78 -2.56 2.69
N HIS A 67 6.45 -1.63 2.02
CA HIS A 67 7.26 -0.60 2.65
C HIS A 67 6.44 0.34 3.54
N ILE A 68 5.36 0.88 2.98
CA ILE A 68 4.49 1.82 3.68
C ILE A 68 3.71 1.14 4.81
N ALA A 69 3.22 -0.09 4.61
CA ALA A 69 2.51 -0.83 5.65
C ALA A 69 3.41 -1.14 6.85
N ASN A 70 4.67 -1.55 6.63
CA ASN A 70 5.61 -1.77 7.73
C ASN A 70 5.98 -0.45 8.44
N THR A 71 6.21 0.62 7.69
CA THR A 71 6.48 1.95 8.28
C THR A 71 5.32 2.43 9.15
N LEU A 72 4.08 2.25 8.70
CA LEU A 72 2.89 2.57 9.49
C LEU A 72 2.83 1.71 10.77
N ALA A 73 3.07 0.40 10.65
CA ALA A 73 3.10 -0.50 11.80
C ALA A 73 4.10 -0.03 12.86
N ASP A 74 5.32 0.34 12.46
CA ASP A 74 6.37 0.81 13.35
C ASP A 74 6.01 2.15 14.02
N LEU A 75 5.49 3.11 13.24
CA LEU A 75 5.09 4.42 13.77
C LEU A 75 3.90 4.32 14.74
N ILE A 76 2.94 3.42 14.46
CA ILE A 76 1.80 3.16 15.34
C ILE A 76 2.28 2.47 16.61
N ALA A 77 3.14 1.45 16.52
CA ALA A 77 3.72 0.79 17.68
C ALA A 77 4.54 1.75 18.56
N ALA A 78 5.22 2.72 17.94
CA ALA A 78 5.97 3.78 18.62
C ALA A 78 5.08 4.95 19.13
N ASN A 79 3.76 4.88 18.96
CA ASN A 79 2.79 5.94 19.30
C ASN A 79 3.14 7.31 18.70
N LYS A 80 3.73 7.34 17.50
CA LYS A 80 4.09 8.57 16.78
C LYS A 80 2.95 9.10 15.92
N ILE A 81 2.07 8.21 15.47
CA ILE A 81 0.88 8.51 14.68
C ILE A 81 -0.31 7.70 15.23
N PRO A 82 -1.56 8.15 15.03
CA PRO A 82 -2.72 7.32 15.34
C PRO A 82 -2.80 6.11 14.38
N PRO A 83 -3.57 5.07 14.69
CA PRO A 83 -3.73 3.92 13.80
C PRO A 83 -4.50 4.28 12.51
N PHE A 84 -4.03 3.79 11.36
CA PHE A 84 -4.64 3.97 10.04
C PHE A 84 -4.91 2.63 9.37
N ILE A 85 -5.93 2.57 8.52
CA ILE A 85 -6.10 1.52 7.52
C ILE A 85 -5.38 1.97 6.24
N LEU A 86 -4.51 1.14 5.68
CA LEU A 86 -3.86 1.40 4.40
C LEU A 86 -4.56 0.63 3.29
N VAL A 87 -4.96 1.34 2.24
CA VAL A 87 -5.55 0.77 1.02
C VAL A 87 -4.64 1.07 -0.17
N GLY A 88 -3.91 0.05 -0.61
CA GLY A 88 -3.07 0.10 -1.79
C GLY A 88 -3.83 -0.28 -3.06
N ILE A 89 -3.65 0.49 -4.13
CA ILE A 89 -4.24 0.22 -5.44
C ILE A 89 -3.08 -0.13 -6.39
N GLU A 90 -2.95 -1.40 -6.76
CA GLU A 90 -1.87 -1.86 -7.65
C GLU A 90 -1.98 -1.18 -9.01
N ASN A 91 -0.84 -0.78 -9.58
CA ASN A 91 -0.78 -0.22 -10.92
C ASN A 91 -1.00 -1.31 -11.98
N THR A 92 -1.69 -0.96 -13.06
CA THR A 92 -1.97 -1.88 -14.18
C THR A 92 -0.98 -1.70 -15.34
N GLU A 93 -0.21 -0.62 -15.37
CA GLU A 93 0.82 -0.35 -16.38
C GLU A 93 2.21 -0.71 -15.83
N ARG A 94 3.01 -1.46 -16.62
CA ARG A 94 4.37 -1.88 -16.29
C ARG A 94 5.30 -1.75 -17.48
#